data_AF-A0A0L0VJM2-F1
#
_entry.id   AF-A0A0L0VJM2-F1
#
_cell.length_a   1.000
_cell.length_b   1.000
_cell.length_c   1.000
_cell.angle_alpha   90.00
_cell.angle_beta   90.00
_cell.angle_gamma   90.00
#
_symmetry.space_group_name_H-M   'P 1'
#
loop_
_entity.id
_entity.type
_entity.pdbx_description
1 polymer ?
#
loop_
_entity_poly.entity_id
_entity_poly.type
_entity_poly.pdbx_seq_one_letter_code
_entity_poly.pdbx_strand_id
1 'polypeptide(L)'
;MYCDNINQWIPVQLSWILGLSEEYYEIHFTVLFCQFMLPSISPAEREALATSIVNFSQVQQNGFVAAYCRVFGKISRTEALKKLKGCHEHFCQSIIRVQGNCQVLRADQVDAFVEMAMALIELDVDGRSHEERIDEMCCIFSNIQRWLDWWTMADVAAILFPSCRKMLEDFPDGHDGLPSSTNAQESMHRVYYMFSAGKKTMLKGMISSTLLS
;
A
#
# COMPACT_ATOMS: atom_id res chain seq x y z
N MET A 1 -12.62 -17.02 -8.17
CA MET A 1 -13.23 -18.37 -8.22
C MET A 1 -13.92 -18.65 -6.88
N TYR A 2 -15.22 -18.88 -6.88
CA TYR A 2 -15.96 -19.30 -5.69
C TYR A 2 -15.76 -20.81 -5.47
N CYS A 3 -15.49 -21.23 -4.24
CA CYS A 3 -15.48 -22.62 -3.82
C CYS A 3 -16.85 -22.96 -3.25
N ASP A 4 -17.61 -23.79 -3.94
CA ASP A 4 -18.88 -24.28 -3.42
C ASP A 4 -18.68 -25.18 -2.19
N ASN A 5 -17.54 -25.89 -2.11
CA ASN A 5 -17.26 -26.83 -1.01
C ASN A 5 -17.08 -26.13 0.35
N ILE A 6 -16.53 -24.92 0.37
CA ILE A 6 -16.36 -24.12 1.61
C ILE A 6 -17.22 -22.85 1.61
N ASN A 7 -18.02 -22.64 0.57
CA ASN A 7 -18.88 -21.47 0.38
C ASN A 7 -18.12 -20.12 0.42
N GLN A 8 -16.90 -20.08 -0.13
CA GLN A 8 -15.97 -18.94 -0.07
C GLN A 8 -15.26 -18.66 -1.39
N TRP A 9 -14.88 -17.40 -1.66
CA TRP A 9 -14.08 -17.04 -2.84
C TRP A 9 -12.58 -17.37 -2.63
N ILE A 10 -12.05 -18.33 -3.40
CA ILE A 10 -10.69 -18.91 -3.31
C ILE A 10 -9.51 -17.96 -3.65
N PRO A 11 -9.60 -16.94 -4.53
CA PRO A 11 -8.40 -16.17 -4.92
C PRO A 11 -7.74 -15.44 -3.74
N VAL A 12 -8.51 -15.17 -2.68
CA VAL A 12 -8.08 -14.48 -1.47
C VAL A 12 -7.15 -15.35 -0.61
N GLN A 13 -7.20 -16.68 -0.73
CA GLN A 13 -6.43 -17.58 0.12
C GLN A 13 -5.09 -18.04 -0.50
N LEU A 14 -4.89 -17.93 -1.81
CA LEU A 14 -3.71 -18.55 -2.46
C LEU A 14 -2.38 -17.82 -2.18
N SER A 15 -2.34 -16.49 -2.30
CA SER A 15 -1.15 -15.69 -1.94
C SER A 15 -0.89 -15.66 -0.42
N TRP A 16 -1.90 -16.00 0.38
CA TRP A 16 -1.80 -16.09 1.83
C TRP A 16 -1.35 -17.47 2.33
N ILE A 17 -1.70 -18.54 1.62
CA ILE A 17 -1.47 -19.93 2.04
C ILE A 17 -0.26 -20.57 1.34
N LEU A 18 0.03 -20.22 0.08
CA LEU A 18 1.03 -20.94 -0.74
C LEU A 18 2.35 -20.19 -0.97
N GLY A 19 2.45 -18.93 -0.56
CA GLY A 19 3.73 -18.25 -0.46
C GLY A 19 3.69 -16.79 -0.91
N LEU A 20 4.46 -15.96 -0.20
CA LEU A 20 4.75 -14.56 -0.50
C LEU A 20 5.70 -14.41 -1.71
N SER A 21 5.55 -15.27 -2.73
CA SER A 21 6.38 -15.27 -3.94
C SER A 21 5.79 -14.37 -5.02
N GLU A 22 6.65 -13.93 -5.95
CA GLU A 22 6.27 -13.02 -7.03
C GLU A 22 5.21 -13.66 -7.93
N GLU A 23 5.41 -14.93 -8.26
CA GLU A 23 4.52 -15.73 -9.11
C GLU A 23 3.11 -15.84 -8.50
N TYR A 24 3.00 -16.09 -7.19
CA TYR A 24 1.70 -16.18 -6.53
C TYR A 24 1.00 -14.83 -6.46
N TYR A 25 1.74 -13.72 -6.28
CA TYR A 25 1.15 -12.38 -6.39
C TYR A 25 0.69 -12.07 -7.82
N GLU A 26 1.46 -12.45 -8.84
CA GLU A 26 1.05 -12.28 -10.24
C GLU A 26 -0.27 -13.02 -10.53
N ILE A 27 -0.37 -14.30 -10.13
CA ILE A 27 -1.58 -15.09 -10.31
C ILE A 27 -2.75 -14.43 -9.58
N HIS A 28 -2.55 -14.01 -8.33
CA HIS A 28 -3.57 -13.36 -7.51
C HIS A 28 -4.12 -12.09 -8.19
N PHE A 29 -3.25 -11.15 -8.54
CA PHE A 29 -3.66 -9.89 -9.16
C PHE A 29 -4.24 -10.10 -10.56
N THR A 30 -3.73 -11.07 -11.33
CA THR A 30 -4.29 -11.39 -12.66
C THR A 30 -5.74 -11.85 -12.54
N VAL A 31 -6.03 -12.75 -11.61
CA VAL A 31 -7.39 -13.25 -11.38
C VAL A 31 -8.32 -12.11 -10.96
N LEU A 32 -7.84 -11.20 -10.10
CA LEU A 32 -8.59 -10.01 -9.68
C LEU A 32 -8.88 -9.08 -10.86
N PHE A 33 -7.88 -8.66 -11.61
CA PHE A 33 -8.04 -7.71 -12.73
C PHE A 33 -8.93 -8.24 -13.84
N CYS A 34 -8.89 -9.55 -14.11
CA CYS A 34 -9.81 -10.18 -15.06
C CYS A 34 -11.28 -10.02 -14.66
N GLN A 35 -11.61 -9.85 -13.38
CA GLN A 35 -12.99 -9.57 -12.95
C GLN A 35 -13.49 -8.19 -13.41
N PHE A 36 -12.58 -7.25 -13.69
CA PHE A 36 -12.95 -5.90 -14.11
C PHE A 36 -13.27 -5.82 -15.60
N MET A 37 -12.91 -6.84 -16.39
CA MET A 37 -13.06 -6.86 -17.85
C MET A 37 -14.51 -7.06 -18.32
N LEU A 38 -15.49 -6.78 -17.45
CA LEU A 38 -16.90 -6.80 -17.80
C LEU A 38 -17.22 -5.69 -18.82
N PRO A 39 -18.01 -5.97 -19.88
CA PRO A 39 -18.38 -4.96 -20.88
C PRO A 39 -19.09 -3.74 -20.29
N SER A 40 -19.75 -3.90 -19.13
CA SER A 40 -20.45 -2.83 -18.41
C SER A 40 -19.54 -1.87 -17.63
N ILE A 41 -18.26 -2.19 -17.48
CA ILE A 41 -17.28 -1.34 -16.77
C ILE A 41 -16.40 -0.67 -17.82
N SER A 42 -16.36 0.66 -17.78
CA SER A 42 -15.56 1.46 -18.72
C SER A 42 -14.05 1.28 -18.47
N PRO A 43 -13.18 1.51 -19.47
CA PRO A 43 -11.73 1.39 -19.29
C PRO A 43 -11.18 2.21 -18.10
N ALA A 44 -11.64 3.45 -17.93
CA ALA A 44 -11.23 4.31 -16.82
C ALA A 44 -11.64 3.74 -15.45
N GLU A 45 -12.84 3.18 -15.33
CA GLU A 45 -13.29 2.53 -14.10
C GLU A 45 -12.48 1.27 -13.79
N ARG A 46 -12.10 0.48 -14.80
CA ARG A 46 -11.24 -0.71 -14.60
C ARG A 46 -9.88 -0.33 -14.04
N GLU A 47 -9.28 0.73 -14.57
CA GLU A 47 -8.01 1.23 -14.06
C GLU A 47 -8.12 1.77 -12.64
N ALA A 48 -9.21 2.49 -12.32
CA ALA A 48 -9.46 2.97 -10.97
C ALA A 48 -9.69 1.84 -9.96
N LEU A 49 -10.38 0.77 -10.37
CA LEU A 49 -10.58 -0.44 -9.56
C LEU A 49 -9.29 -1.25 -9.34
N ALA A 50 -8.33 -1.15 -10.26
CA ALA A 50 -7.04 -1.80 -10.13
C ALA A 50 -6.09 -1.09 -9.15
N THR A 51 -6.39 0.15 -8.77
CA THR A 51 -5.60 0.88 -7.78
C THR A 51 -5.65 0.15 -6.44
N SER A 52 -4.48 -0.19 -5.88
CA SER A 52 -4.37 -1.09 -4.73
C SER A 52 -3.49 -0.53 -3.62
N ILE A 53 -3.89 -0.74 -2.37
CA ILE A 53 -3.02 -0.49 -1.22
C ILE A 53 -2.19 -1.76 -0.98
N VAL A 54 -0.88 -1.63 -1.01
CA VAL A 54 0.06 -2.74 -0.84
C VAL A 54 0.88 -2.58 0.43
N ASN A 55 1.38 -3.70 0.94
CA ASN A 55 2.50 -3.63 1.86
C ASN A 55 3.77 -3.34 1.05
N PHE A 56 4.80 -2.80 1.68
CA PHE A 56 6.04 -2.38 1.02
C PHE A 56 6.92 -3.56 0.54
N SER A 57 6.31 -4.72 0.27
CA SER A 57 6.99 -5.89 -0.26
C SER A 57 7.32 -5.71 -1.74
N GLN A 58 8.61 -5.77 -2.07
CA GLN A 58 9.06 -5.75 -3.46
C GLN A 58 8.44 -6.88 -4.29
N VAL A 59 8.27 -8.04 -3.67
CA VAL A 59 7.72 -9.23 -4.31
C VAL A 59 6.23 -9.04 -4.64
N GLN A 60 5.48 -8.36 -3.76
CA GLN A 60 4.09 -7.99 -4.03
C GLN A 60 4.00 -6.97 -5.16
N GLN A 61 4.85 -5.94 -5.14
CA GLN A 61 4.90 -4.93 -6.19
C GLN A 61 5.20 -5.54 -7.56
N ASN A 62 6.19 -6.44 -7.65
CA ASN A 62 6.54 -7.08 -8.91
C ASN A 62 5.40 -7.96 -9.45
N GLY A 63 4.78 -8.76 -8.59
CA GLY A 63 3.61 -9.57 -8.98
C GLY A 63 2.44 -8.71 -9.45
N PHE A 64 2.19 -7.57 -8.78
CA PHE A 64 1.19 -6.59 -9.23
C PHE A 64 1.51 -6.05 -10.62
N VAL A 65 2.75 -5.57 -10.84
CA VAL A 65 3.18 -5.01 -12.12
C VAL A 65 3.03 -6.05 -13.24
N ALA A 66 3.49 -7.28 -13.02
CA ALA A 66 3.40 -8.36 -13.99
C ALA A 66 1.93 -8.65 -14.38
N ALA A 67 1.05 -8.76 -13.37
CA ALA A 67 -0.37 -8.97 -13.59
C ALA A 67 -1.05 -7.81 -14.32
N TYR A 68 -0.71 -6.57 -13.95
CA TYR A 68 -1.30 -5.38 -14.55
C TYR A 68 -0.94 -5.31 -16.03
N CYS A 69 0.35 -5.46 -16.36
CA CYS A 69 0.82 -5.49 -17.74
C CYS A 69 0.22 -6.65 -18.54
N ARG A 70 -0.04 -7.80 -17.91
CA ARG A 70 -0.67 -8.95 -18.55
C ARG A 70 -2.13 -8.66 -18.93
N VAL A 71 -2.91 -8.04 -18.04
CA VAL A 71 -4.37 -7.86 -18.22
C VAL A 71 -4.73 -6.59 -18.99
N PHE A 72 -4.05 -5.47 -18.69
CA PHE A 72 -4.33 -4.17 -19.29
C PHE A 72 -3.46 -3.87 -20.53
N GLY A 73 -2.51 -4.75 -20.85
CA GLY A 73 -1.60 -4.62 -22.00
C GLY A 73 -0.21 -4.12 -21.63
N LYS A 74 0.69 -4.06 -22.63
CA LYS A 74 2.13 -3.74 -22.46
C LYS A 74 2.38 -2.27 -22.08
N ILE A 75 2.03 -1.91 -20.85
CA ILE A 75 2.36 -0.63 -20.24
C ILE A 75 3.73 -0.69 -19.54
N SER A 76 4.30 0.47 -19.20
CA SER A 76 5.58 0.51 -18.49
C SER A 76 5.43 0.12 -17.02
N ARG A 77 6.49 -0.43 -16.41
CA ARG A 77 6.54 -0.70 -14.96
C ARG A 77 6.17 0.54 -14.14
N THR A 78 6.64 1.70 -14.56
CA THR A 78 6.35 2.98 -13.89
C THR A 78 4.86 3.30 -13.90
N GLU A 79 4.16 3.09 -15.02
CA GLU A 79 2.72 3.31 -15.11
C GLU A 79 1.93 2.34 -14.23
N ALA A 80 2.36 1.07 -14.14
CA ALA A 80 1.74 0.10 -13.24
C ALA A 80 1.96 0.48 -11.77
N LEU A 81 3.17 0.91 -11.39
CA LEU A 81 3.48 1.34 -10.02
C LEU A 81 2.69 2.58 -9.58
N LYS A 82 2.30 3.47 -10.51
CA LYS A 82 1.39 4.60 -10.20
C LYS A 82 0.03 4.14 -9.67
N LYS A 83 -0.38 2.89 -9.92
CA LYS A 83 -1.63 2.32 -9.39
C LYS A 83 -1.46 1.72 -7.99
N LEU A 84 -0.28 1.83 -7.39
CA LEU A 84 -0.02 1.36 -6.04
C LEU A 84 0.06 2.52 -5.05
N LYS A 85 -0.53 2.29 -3.88
CA LYS A 85 -0.41 3.17 -2.71
C LYS A 85 0.20 2.38 -1.55
N GLY A 86 1.17 2.96 -0.89
CA GLY A 86 1.77 2.41 0.33
C GLY A 86 0.77 2.41 1.49
N CYS A 87 0.83 1.40 2.34
CA CYS A 87 -0.05 1.32 3.52
C CYS A 87 0.43 2.27 4.64
N HIS A 88 -0.34 3.33 4.92
CA HIS A 88 -0.01 4.29 5.98
C HIS A 88 0.02 3.62 7.37
N GLU A 89 -0.86 2.66 7.64
CA GLU A 89 -0.88 1.94 8.92
C GLU A 89 0.46 1.23 9.19
N HIS A 90 1.07 0.60 8.18
CA HIS A 90 2.38 -0.03 8.34
C HIS A 90 3.48 1.00 8.64
N PHE A 91 3.40 2.19 8.04
CA PHE A 91 4.30 3.30 8.35
C PHE A 91 4.11 3.79 9.79
N CYS A 92 2.86 4.06 10.21
CA CYS A 92 2.50 4.44 11.57
C CYS A 92 2.96 3.42 12.62
N GLN A 93 2.76 2.12 12.35
CA GLN A 93 3.25 1.07 13.25
C GLN A 93 4.77 1.04 13.34
N SER A 94 5.47 1.36 12.24
CA SER A 94 6.93 1.49 12.29
C SER A 94 7.39 2.67 13.15
N ILE A 95 6.66 3.79 13.14
CA ILE A 95 6.90 4.95 14.02
C ILE A 95 6.72 4.52 15.47
N ILE A 96 5.62 3.83 15.81
CA ILE A 96 5.36 3.34 17.17
C ILE A 96 6.49 2.42 17.66
N ARG A 97 7.02 1.54 16.78
CA ARG A 97 8.15 0.66 17.11
C ARG A 97 9.44 1.45 17.41
N VAL A 98 9.72 2.51 16.65
CA VAL A 98 10.89 3.39 16.88
C VAL A 98 10.71 4.22 18.14
N GLN A 99 9.52 4.78 18.35
CA GLN A 99 9.15 5.54 19.55
C GLN A 99 9.36 4.71 20.84
N GLY A 100 8.98 3.43 20.82
CA GLY A 100 9.16 2.53 21.97
C GLY A 100 10.61 2.09 22.21
N ASN A 101 11.54 2.42 21.31
CA ASN A 101 12.93 1.97 21.38
C ASN A 101 13.86 3.07 21.94
N CYS A 102 14.01 3.09 23.27
CA CYS A 102 14.86 4.05 23.97
C CYS A 102 16.35 3.99 23.62
N GLN A 103 16.82 2.93 22.93
CA GLN A 103 18.20 2.85 22.43
C GLN A 103 18.39 3.64 21.13
N VAL A 104 17.31 3.80 20.36
CA VAL A 104 17.31 4.53 19.09
C VAL A 104 16.92 5.99 19.33
N LEU A 105 15.89 6.22 20.14
CA LEU A 105 15.31 7.55 20.36
C LEU A 105 15.26 7.87 21.86
N ARG A 106 15.82 9.02 22.26
CA ARG A 106 15.73 9.44 23.67
C ARG A 106 14.34 9.94 24.00
N ALA A 107 13.96 9.88 25.27
CA ALA A 107 12.64 10.29 25.74
C ALA A 107 12.29 11.76 25.41
N ASP A 108 13.29 12.66 25.43
CA ASP A 108 13.14 14.07 25.06
C ASP A 108 12.96 14.31 23.56
N GLN A 109 13.23 13.30 22.73
CA GLN A 109 13.19 13.38 21.27
C GLN A 109 11.93 12.72 20.67
N VAL A 110 11.15 11.98 21.48
CA VAL A 110 10.01 11.19 21.02
C VAL A 110 8.97 12.02 20.29
N ASP A 111 8.50 13.09 20.92
CA ASP A 111 7.39 13.88 20.38
C ASP A 111 7.79 14.56 19.07
N ALA A 112 9.00 15.15 19.04
CA ALA A 112 9.54 15.78 17.84
C ALA A 112 9.72 14.79 16.68
N PHE A 113 10.17 13.56 16.97
CA PHE A 113 10.30 12.51 15.94
C PHE A 113 8.95 12.11 15.37
N VAL A 114 7.95 11.87 16.23
CA VAL A 114 6.61 11.45 15.79
C VAL A 114 5.97 12.54 14.91
N GLU A 115 6.08 13.80 15.32
CA GLU A 115 5.56 14.94 14.56
C GLU A 115 6.22 15.02 13.17
N MET A 116 7.56 15.01 13.10
CA MET A 116 8.27 15.07 11.82
C MET A 116 8.01 13.86 10.94
N ALA A 117 7.97 12.65 11.50
CA ALA A 117 7.71 11.42 10.76
C ALA A 117 6.29 11.39 10.17
N MET A 118 5.28 11.83 10.93
CA MET A 118 3.90 11.93 10.45
C MET A 118 3.76 12.99 9.35
N ALA A 119 4.48 14.10 9.45
CA ALA A 119 4.47 15.15 8.42
C ALA A 119 5.04 14.67 7.05
N LEU A 120 5.82 13.57 7.01
CA LEU A 120 6.33 13.02 5.74
C LEU A 120 5.23 12.44 4.83
N ILE A 121 4.13 11.96 5.40
CA ILE A 121 3.00 11.37 4.64
C ILE A 121 1.89 12.39 4.34
N GLU A 122 2.05 13.63 4.80
CA GLU A 122 1.15 14.75 4.50
C GLU A 122 1.60 15.46 3.21
N LEU A 123 0.66 16.16 2.56
CA LEU A 123 1.02 17.02 1.44
C LEU A 123 1.93 18.15 1.92
N ASP A 124 2.86 18.57 1.06
CA ASP A 124 3.73 19.69 1.40
C ASP A 124 2.91 20.99 1.49
N VAL A 125 2.80 21.53 2.70
CA VAL A 125 2.13 22.82 2.97
C VAL A 125 3.15 23.93 3.28
N ASP A 126 4.39 23.57 3.61
CA ASP A 126 5.40 24.52 4.11
C ASP A 126 6.46 24.92 3.07
N GLY A 127 6.43 24.29 1.88
CA GLY A 127 7.28 24.60 0.75
C GLY A 127 8.69 24.00 0.84
N ARG A 128 8.94 23.14 1.84
CA ARG A 128 10.19 22.39 1.96
C ARG A 128 10.11 21.09 1.17
N SER A 129 11.16 20.83 0.41
CA SER A 129 11.31 19.57 -0.32
C SER A 129 11.32 18.36 0.61
N HIS A 130 10.98 17.20 0.05
CA HIS A 130 11.01 15.94 0.80
C HIS A 130 12.42 15.65 1.32
N GLU A 131 13.43 15.88 0.49
CA GLU A 131 14.84 15.68 0.81
C GLU A 131 15.28 16.57 1.97
N GLU A 132 14.88 17.85 2.00
CA GLU A 132 15.19 18.75 3.13
C GLU A 132 14.59 18.26 4.46
N ARG A 133 13.37 17.70 4.43
CA ARG A 133 12.73 17.12 5.63
C ARG A 133 13.46 15.86 6.10
N ILE A 134 13.87 15.00 5.19
CA ILE A 134 14.66 13.79 5.50
C ILE A 134 16.02 14.17 6.08
N ASP A 135 16.70 15.15 5.50
CA ASP A 135 18.01 15.64 5.95
C ASP A 135 17.91 16.25 7.36
N GLU A 136 16.87 17.04 7.63
CA GLU A 136 16.59 17.58 8.96
C GLU A 136 16.39 16.45 10.00
N MET A 137 15.57 15.45 9.68
CA MET A 137 15.37 14.30 10.58
C MET A 137 16.66 13.53 10.83
N CYS A 138 17.50 13.32 9.80
CA CYS A 138 18.81 12.69 9.96
C CYS A 138 19.75 13.49 10.87
N CYS A 139 19.72 14.82 10.78
CA CYS A 139 20.53 15.70 11.63
C CYS A 139 20.10 15.66 13.09
N ILE A 140 18.80 15.63 13.36
CA ILE A 140 18.25 15.65 14.73
C ILE A 140 18.30 14.26 15.38
N PHE A 141 18.08 13.20 14.60
CA PHE A 141 17.92 11.83 15.08
C PHE A 141 18.94 10.88 14.42
N SER A 142 20.24 11.06 14.68
CA SER A 142 21.31 10.28 14.01
C SER A 142 21.15 8.74 14.06
N ASN A 143 20.48 8.19 15.07
CA ASN A 143 20.26 6.75 15.22
C ASN A 143 19.11 6.18 14.38
N ILE A 144 18.26 7.01 13.77
CA ILE A 144 17.14 6.54 12.92
C ILE A 144 17.54 6.39 11.45
N GLN A 145 18.78 6.71 11.08
CA GLN A 145 19.24 6.71 9.68
C GLN A 145 18.83 5.44 8.92
N ARG A 146 19.08 4.26 9.48
CA ARG A 146 18.70 2.98 8.83
C ARG A 146 17.19 2.82 8.63
N TRP A 147 16.40 3.35 9.55
CA TRP A 147 14.94 3.34 9.43
C TRP A 147 14.52 4.29 8.30
N LEU A 148 15.07 5.51 8.26
CA LEU A 148 14.83 6.46 7.17
C LEU A 148 15.28 5.92 5.81
N ASP A 149 16.50 5.40 5.70
CA ASP A 149 17.08 4.84 4.47
C ASP A 149 16.16 3.79 3.84
N TRP A 150 15.48 2.98 4.66
CA TRP A 150 14.54 1.98 4.17
C TRP A 150 13.25 2.62 3.61
N TRP A 151 12.70 3.62 4.30
CA TRP A 151 11.50 4.33 3.87
C TRP A 151 11.73 5.24 2.66
N THR A 152 12.96 5.72 2.47
CA THR A 152 13.37 6.59 1.37
C THR A 152 13.90 5.82 0.16
N MET A 153 13.94 4.48 0.21
CA MET A 153 14.19 3.67 -0.98
C MET A 153 13.21 4.07 -2.09
N ALA A 154 13.72 4.27 -3.31
CA ALA A 154 12.97 4.94 -4.39
C ALA A 154 11.62 4.29 -4.70
N ASP A 155 11.51 2.96 -4.61
CA ASP A 155 10.28 2.21 -4.83
C ASP A 155 9.27 2.33 -3.65
N VAL A 156 9.77 2.43 -2.42
CA VAL A 156 8.96 2.63 -1.21
C VAL A 156 8.46 4.08 -1.12
N ALA A 157 9.37 5.05 -1.29
CA ALA A 157 9.06 6.47 -1.25
C ALA A 157 8.02 6.85 -2.31
N ALA A 158 8.17 6.33 -3.54
CA ALA A 158 7.28 6.61 -4.66
C ALA A 158 5.85 6.11 -4.49
N ILE A 159 5.56 5.19 -3.55
CA ILE A 159 4.20 4.73 -3.24
C ILE A 159 3.69 5.27 -1.90
N LEU A 160 4.57 5.66 -0.98
CA LEU A 160 4.20 6.13 0.35
C LEU A 160 4.03 7.65 0.38
N PHE A 161 5.07 8.41 0.05
CA PHE A 161 5.11 9.84 0.29
C PHE A 161 4.45 10.60 -0.86
N PRO A 162 3.45 11.45 -0.59
CA PRO A 162 2.79 12.24 -1.62
C PRO A 162 3.80 13.04 -2.45
N SER A 163 4.77 13.70 -1.81
CA SER A 163 5.84 14.48 -2.46
C SER A 163 6.70 13.67 -3.45
N CYS A 164 6.81 12.35 -3.26
CA CYS A 164 7.60 11.47 -4.12
C CYS A 164 6.75 10.75 -5.18
N ARG A 165 5.41 10.81 -5.08
CA ARG A 165 4.50 10.25 -6.08
C ARG A 165 4.48 11.18 -7.28
N LYS A 166 4.97 10.69 -8.43
CA LYS A 166 4.79 11.34 -9.75
C LYS A 166 3.32 11.55 -10.16
N MET A 167 2.37 11.08 -9.36
CA MET A 167 0.93 11.17 -9.61
C MET A 167 0.32 12.54 -9.24
N LEU A 168 1.11 13.48 -8.71
CA LEU A 168 0.64 14.83 -8.38
C LEU A 168 0.36 15.72 -9.61
N GLU A 169 0.76 15.31 -10.82
CA GLU A 169 0.41 16.03 -12.06
C GLU A 169 -1.07 15.86 -12.43
N ASP A 170 -1.71 14.72 -12.11
CA ASP A 170 -3.10 14.42 -12.48
C ASP A 170 -4.12 14.72 -11.35
N PHE A 171 -3.65 14.86 -10.10
CA PHE A 171 -4.48 15.12 -8.91
C PHE A 171 -3.80 16.14 -7.97
N PRO A 172 -3.91 17.45 -8.24
CA PRO A 172 -3.20 18.50 -7.50
C PRO A 172 -3.61 18.59 -6.01
N ASP A 173 -4.79 18.07 -5.65
CA ASP A 173 -5.31 18.09 -4.28
C ASP A 173 -4.83 16.89 -3.44
N GLY A 174 -3.99 16.00 -3.99
CA GLY A 174 -3.47 14.79 -3.33
C GLY A 174 -4.53 13.74 -2.97
N HIS A 175 -5.79 13.96 -3.36
CA HIS A 175 -6.90 13.05 -3.13
C HIS A 175 -7.02 12.06 -4.30
N ASP A 176 -6.25 10.97 -4.23
CA ASP A 176 -6.24 9.87 -5.20
C ASP A 176 -7.49 8.96 -5.18
N GLY A 177 -8.50 9.31 -4.39
CA GLY A 177 -9.74 8.52 -4.26
C GLY A 177 -9.58 7.23 -3.46
N LEU A 178 -8.36 6.91 -2.97
CA LEU A 178 -8.12 5.76 -2.11
C LEU A 178 -8.14 6.14 -0.64
N PRO A 179 -8.86 5.38 0.21
CA PRO A 179 -8.87 5.63 1.65
C PRO A 179 -7.45 5.51 2.21
N SER A 180 -6.97 6.55 2.87
CA SER A 180 -5.67 6.59 3.55
C SER A 180 -5.62 5.69 4.81
N SER A 181 -6.78 5.24 5.30
CA SER A 181 -6.94 4.59 6.61
C SER A 181 -7.16 3.08 6.56
N THR A 182 -7.14 2.44 5.39
CA THR A 182 -7.49 1.02 5.27
C THR A 182 -6.21 0.18 5.18
N ASN A 183 -6.06 -0.80 6.07
CA ASN A 183 -4.99 -1.81 6.02
C ASN A 183 -4.91 -2.38 4.58
N ALA A 184 -3.71 -2.62 4.05
CA ALA A 184 -3.52 -3.22 2.72
C ALA A 184 -4.39 -4.48 2.51
N GLN A 185 -4.55 -5.29 3.56
CA GLN A 185 -5.40 -6.48 3.57
C GLN A 185 -6.89 -6.12 3.44
N GLU A 186 -7.37 -5.14 4.20
CA GLU A 186 -8.75 -4.67 4.14
C GLU A 186 -9.08 -3.96 2.81
N SER A 187 -8.10 -3.28 2.23
CA SER A 187 -8.22 -2.61 0.94
C SER A 187 -8.40 -3.61 -0.19
N MET A 188 -7.58 -4.67 -0.22
CA MET A 188 -7.78 -5.78 -1.17
C MET A 188 -9.16 -6.43 -0.98
N HIS A 189 -9.58 -6.67 0.26
CA HIS A 189 -10.89 -7.27 0.55
C HIS A 189 -12.07 -6.42 0.07
N ARG A 190 -11.98 -5.09 0.13
CA ARG A 190 -13.02 -4.17 -0.37
C ARG A 190 -13.40 -4.45 -1.82
N VAL A 191 -12.41 -4.64 -2.68
CA VAL A 191 -12.65 -4.88 -4.12
C VAL A 191 -13.38 -6.20 -4.33
N TYR A 192 -13.01 -7.25 -3.59
CA TYR A 192 -13.71 -8.54 -3.67
C TYR A 192 -15.20 -8.44 -3.28
N TYR A 193 -15.54 -7.64 -2.27
CA TYR A 193 -16.94 -7.45 -1.89
C TYR A 193 -17.77 -6.80 -2.99
N MET A 194 -17.21 -5.86 -3.75
CA MET A 194 -17.90 -5.18 -4.86
C MET A 194 -18.31 -6.14 -5.97
N PHE A 195 -17.52 -7.20 -6.20
CA PHE A 195 -17.76 -8.19 -7.26
C PHE A 195 -18.44 -9.47 -6.76
N SER A 196 -18.72 -9.58 -5.46
CA SER A 196 -19.40 -10.75 -4.89
C SER A 196 -20.92 -10.64 -5.02
N ALA A 197 -21.55 -11.67 -5.59
CA ALA A 197 -23.01 -11.79 -5.62
C ALA A 197 -23.54 -12.12 -4.21
N GLY A 198 -23.70 -11.08 -3.37
CA GLY A 198 -24.37 -11.16 -2.06
C GLY A 198 -23.62 -10.45 -0.94
N LYS A 199 -24.34 -9.67 -0.12
CA LYS A 199 -23.83 -9.10 1.13
C LYS A 199 -23.57 -10.22 2.15
N LYS A 200 -22.35 -10.76 2.20
CA LYS A 200 -21.93 -11.65 3.29
C LYS A 200 -20.93 -10.92 4.20
N THR A 201 -21.23 -10.94 5.49
CA THR A 201 -20.47 -10.29 6.56
C THR A 201 -19.11 -10.96 6.79
N MET A 202 -18.11 -10.18 7.21
CA MET A 202 -16.79 -10.69 7.62
C MET A 202 -16.93 -11.78 8.68
N LEU A 203 -16.16 -12.86 8.53
CA LEU A 203 -16.01 -13.90 9.55
C LEU A 203 -15.36 -13.30 10.80
N LYS A 204 -16.02 -13.48 11.95
CA LYS A 204 -15.61 -12.95 13.27
C LYS A 204 -14.18 -13.33 13.69
N GLY A 205 -13.60 -14.39 13.10
CA GLY A 205 -12.21 -14.82 13.34
C GLY A 205 -11.15 -14.03 12.57
N MET A 206 -11.51 -13.29 11.50
CA MET A 206 -10.56 -12.46 10.75
C MET A 206 -10.26 -11.13 11.44
N ILE A 207 -11.09 -10.72 12.41
CA ILE A 207 -10.90 -9.48 13.20
C ILE A 207 -9.78 -9.65 14.24
N SER A 208 -9.53 -10.88 14.71
CA SER A 208 -8.50 -11.14 15.73
C SER A 208 -7.08 -11.26 15.16
N SER A 209 -6.92 -11.48 13.85
CA SER A 209 -5.60 -11.44 13.19
C SER A 209 -5.20 -10.04 12.74
N THR A 210 -6.12 -9.07 12.77
CA THR A 210 -5.87 -7.66 12.42
C THR A 210 -4.98 -6.92 13.42
N LEU A 211 -4.68 -7.53 14.58
CA LEU A 211 -3.90 -6.94 15.67
C LEU A 211 -2.50 -7.54 15.85
N LEU A 212 -2.12 -8.55 15.04
CA LEU A 212 -0.88 -9.31 15.24
C LEU A 212 -0.18 -9.63 13.90
N SER A 213 0.35 -8.61 13.23
CA SER A 213 1.49 -8.73 12.28
C SER A 213 2.05 -7.36 11.92
#